data_AF-A0A1W1CZH5-F1
#
_entry.id   AF-A0A1W1CZH5-F1
#
_cell.length_a   1.000
_cell.length_b   1.000
_cell.length_c   1.000
_cell.angle_alpha   90.00
_cell.angle_beta   90.00
_cell.angle_gamma   90.00
#
_symmetry.space_group_name_H-M   'P 1'
#
loop_
_entity.id
_entity.type
_entity.pdbx_description
1 polymer ?
#
loop_
_entity_poly.entity_id
_entity_poly.type
_entity_poly.pdbx_seq_one_letter_code
_entity_poly.pdbx_strand_id
1 'polypeptide(L)'
;MQTFEKNSVLCQNKKAFTLIEVLISIGLLGIVIVALFSTVAMMRDSNAHLYGYLQKAKIVTKATQVLYSDILNSDGNISIKKDEFTRLCMEETRNSFYALSIAKVCWIVLKKDNTLARIEGNNYRLPTRFDDRVEVNPVMKHIELFDVYHEKDKVLVFIKQKGKEPISFLIQGVSKALPKAKKPKRPNKNNQNPNNRGNDRNGTQGTKGKSPVIGGVNGETAAPIPPPNQEELGIPQKR
;
A
#
# COMPACT_ATOMS: atom_id res chain seq x y z
N MET A 1 -68.57 -19.27 67.08
CA MET A 1 -68.16 -18.11 66.25
C MET A 1 -67.06 -18.58 65.31
N GLN A 2 -67.43 -19.01 64.10
CA GLN A 2 -66.51 -19.23 62.98
C GLN A 2 -67.36 -19.09 61.70
N THR A 3 -67.17 -17.98 61.00
CA THR A 3 -67.83 -17.64 59.74
C THR A 3 -67.08 -18.31 58.60
N PHE A 4 -67.76 -19.19 57.87
CA PHE A 4 -67.27 -19.76 56.61
C PHE A 4 -67.47 -18.72 55.49
N GLU A 5 -66.38 -18.11 55.04
CA GLU A 5 -66.33 -17.23 53.87
C GLU A 5 -66.57 -18.06 52.59
N LYS A 6 -67.67 -17.79 51.90
CA LYS A 6 -67.92 -18.29 50.55
C LYS A 6 -67.10 -17.48 49.55
N ASN A 7 -65.95 -18.01 49.13
CA ASN A 7 -65.25 -17.53 47.94
C ASN A 7 -66.05 -17.94 46.69
N SER A 8 -66.89 -17.04 46.21
CA SER A 8 -67.55 -17.12 44.91
C SER A 8 -66.50 -16.93 43.80
N VAL A 9 -66.03 -18.06 43.28
CA VAL A 9 -65.27 -18.09 42.03
C VAL A 9 -66.20 -17.60 40.91
N LEU A 10 -66.03 -16.34 40.52
CA LEU A 10 -66.62 -15.76 39.31
C LEU A 10 -66.05 -16.51 38.10
N CYS A 11 -66.77 -17.55 37.65
CA CYS A 11 -66.55 -18.14 36.33
C CYS A 11 -66.85 -17.08 35.27
N GLN A 12 -65.84 -16.30 34.90
CA GLN A 12 -65.87 -15.52 33.67
C GLN A 12 -66.11 -16.49 32.52
N ASN A 13 -67.23 -16.31 31.80
CA ASN A 13 -67.53 -17.00 30.56
C ASN A 13 -66.31 -16.87 29.63
N LYS A 14 -65.49 -17.91 29.57
CA LYS A 14 -64.42 -18.01 28.58
C LYS A 14 -65.11 -18.20 27.24
N LYS A 15 -65.33 -17.10 26.51
CA LYS A 15 -65.78 -17.16 25.12
C LYS A 15 -64.76 -18.02 24.37
N ALA A 16 -65.17 -19.21 23.97
CA ALA A 16 -64.37 -20.06 23.11
C ALA A 16 -64.21 -19.33 21.77
N PHE A 17 -62.99 -19.23 21.27
CA PHE A 17 -62.73 -18.69 19.95
C PHE A 17 -63.51 -19.48 18.91
N THR A 18 -64.20 -18.78 18.03
CA THR A 18 -64.92 -19.43 16.95
C THR A 18 -63.90 -19.99 15.94
N LEU A 19 -64.15 -21.20 15.43
CA LEU A 19 -63.23 -21.86 14.48
C LEU A 19 -63.00 -21.00 13.22
N ILE A 20 -63.99 -20.20 12.83
CA ILE A 20 -63.90 -19.25 11.71
C ILE A 20 -62.91 -18.10 11.99
N GLU A 21 -62.86 -17.58 13.21
CA GLU A 21 -61.94 -16.50 13.61
C GLU A 21 -60.48 -16.96 13.58
N VAL A 22 -60.23 -18.21 13.99
CA VAL A 22 -58.91 -18.84 13.89
C VAL A 22 -58.49 -19.02 12.43
N LEU A 23 -59.41 -19.45 11.57
CA LEU A 23 -59.12 -19.70 10.15
C LEU A 23 -58.81 -18.38 9.40
N ILE A 24 -59.57 -17.32 9.69
CA ILE A 24 -59.29 -15.97 9.17
C ILE A 24 -57.93 -15.48 9.67
N SER A 25 -57.60 -15.69 10.94
CA SER A 25 -56.30 -15.28 11.52
C SER A 25 -55.12 -15.97 10.87
N ILE A 26 -55.22 -17.29 10.60
CA ILE A 26 -54.17 -18.05 9.91
C ILE A 26 -54.02 -17.56 8.46
N GLY A 27 -55.13 -17.30 7.76
CA GLY A 27 -55.11 -16.77 6.40
C GLY A 27 -54.42 -15.41 6.32
N LEU A 28 -54.78 -14.48 7.22
CA LEU A 28 -54.15 -13.16 7.31
C LEU A 28 -52.66 -13.27 7.67
N LEU A 29 -52.30 -14.15 8.61
CA LEU A 29 -50.91 -14.38 8.99
C LEU A 29 -50.08 -14.92 7.82
N GLY A 30 -50.63 -15.82 7.01
CA GLY A 30 -49.97 -16.36 5.82
C GLY A 30 -49.61 -15.28 4.80
N ILE A 31 -50.53 -14.34 4.54
CA ILE A 31 -50.29 -13.21 3.63
C ILE A 31 -49.15 -12.32 4.14
N VAL A 32 -49.15 -12.01 5.45
CA VAL A 32 -48.10 -11.19 6.07
C VAL A 32 -46.74 -11.87 6.00
N ILE A 33 -46.67 -13.17 6.26
CA ILE A 33 -45.41 -13.94 6.22
C ILE A 33 -44.77 -13.88 4.83
N VAL A 34 -45.56 -14.04 3.75
CA VAL A 34 -45.03 -13.94 2.38
C VAL A 34 -44.46 -12.55 2.11
N ALA A 35 -45.18 -11.49 2.47
CA ALA A 35 -44.71 -10.12 2.30
C ALA A 35 -43.41 -9.83 3.09
N LEU A 36 -43.30 -10.37 4.31
CA LEU A 36 -42.09 -10.26 5.14
C LEU A 36 -40.91 -11.00 4.52
N PHE A 37 -41.09 -12.21 4.01
CA PHE A 37 -40.03 -12.96 3.34
C PHE A 37 -39.51 -12.23 2.10
N SER A 38 -40.39 -11.66 1.28
CA SER A 38 -39.99 -10.84 0.12
C SER A 38 -39.19 -9.61 0.55
N THR A 39 -39.63 -8.93 1.60
CA THR A 39 -38.95 -7.74 2.15
C THR A 39 -37.54 -8.08 2.66
N VAL A 40 -37.39 -9.21 3.37
CA VAL A 40 -36.09 -9.69 3.84
C VAL A 40 -35.18 -10.06 2.67
N ALA A 41 -35.71 -10.69 1.62
CA ALA A 41 -34.94 -11.04 0.43
C ALA A 41 -34.41 -9.78 -0.29
N MET A 42 -35.26 -8.75 -0.48
CA MET A 42 -34.85 -7.48 -1.09
C MET A 42 -33.82 -6.73 -0.23
N MET A 43 -33.94 -6.75 1.09
CA MET A 43 -32.93 -6.18 1.99
C MET A 43 -31.59 -6.91 1.90
N ARG A 44 -31.60 -8.24 1.83
CA ARG A 44 -30.37 -9.03 1.66
C ARG A 44 -29.65 -8.70 0.36
N ASP A 45 -30.39 -8.60 -0.74
CA ASP A 45 -29.84 -8.25 -2.05
C ASP A 45 -29.28 -6.83 -2.08
N SER A 46 -30.02 -5.87 -1.53
CA SER A 46 -29.58 -4.47 -1.39
C SER A 46 -28.28 -4.36 -0.59
N ASN A 47 -28.18 -5.09 0.51
CA ASN A 47 -26.98 -5.13 1.34
C ASN A 47 -25.79 -5.78 0.62
N ALA A 48 -26.04 -6.84 -0.17
CA ALA A 48 -25.00 -7.46 -1.00
C ALA A 48 -24.46 -6.49 -2.05
N HIS A 49 -25.35 -5.73 -2.70
CA HIS A 49 -24.97 -4.69 -3.66
C HIS A 49 -24.14 -3.58 -3.00
N LEU A 50 -24.57 -3.07 -1.84
CA LEU A 50 -23.85 -2.05 -1.09
C LEU A 50 -22.46 -2.55 -0.66
N TYR A 51 -22.36 -3.78 -0.17
CA TYR A 51 -21.09 -4.39 0.18
C TYR A 51 -20.15 -4.49 -1.04
N GLY A 52 -20.68 -4.85 -2.21
CA GLY A 52 -19.94 -4.83 -3.47
C GLY A 52 -19.40 -3.45 -3.82
N TYR A 53 -20.18 -2.38 -3.63
CA TYR A 53 -19.71 -1.00 -3.80
C TYR A 53 -18.60 -0.64 -2.81
N LEU A 54 -18.76 -0.98 -1.53
CA LEU A 54 -17.75 -0.72 -0.50
C LEU A 54 -16.42 -1.43 -0.81
N GLN A 55 -16.46 -2.69 -1.24
CA GLN A 55 -15.26 -3.44 -1.63
C GLN A 55 -14.56 -2.81 -2.85
N LYS A 56 -15.34 -2.39 -3.87
CA LYS A 56 -14.79 -1.70 -5.04
C LYS A 56 -14.16 -0.35 -4.67
N ALA A 57 -14.79 0.41 -3.79
CA ALA A 57 -14.25 1.67 -3.30
C ALA A 57 -12.95 1.45 -2.50
N LYS A 58 -12.93 0.46 -1.61
CA LYS A 58 -11.74 0.07 -0.83
C LYS A 58 -10.54 -0.27 -1.72
N ILE A 59 -10.75 -1.01 -2.80
CA ILE A 59 -9.68 -1.35 -3.77
C ILE A 59 -9.12 -0.09 -4.44
N VAL A 60 -10.00 0.81 -4.89
CA VAL A 60 -9.60 2.06 -5.54
C VAL A 60 -8.80 2.94 -4.57
N THR A 61 -9.25 3.06 -3.32
CA THR A 61 -8.52 3.78 -2.28
C THR A 61 -7.16 3.15 -2.01
N LYS A 62 -7.08 1.81 -1.90
CA LYS A 62 -5.82 1.10 -1.70
C LYS A 62 -4.86 1.31 -2.87
N ALA A 63 -5.34 1.20 -4.10
CA ALA A 63 -4.55 1.46 -5.31
C ALA A 63 -3.92 2.85 -5.30
N THR A 64 -4.74 3.85 -4.99
CA THR A 64 -4.34 5.27 -4.93
C THR A 64 -3.33 5.50 -3.81
N GLN A 65 -3.57 4.93 -2.62
CA GLN A 65 -2.65 5.01 -1.48
C GLN A 65 -1.30 4.37 -1.78
N VAL A 66 -1.27 3.21 -2.45
CA VAL A 66 -0.04 2.51 -2.80
C VAL A 66 0.75 3.32 -3.82
N LEU A 67 0.09 3.82 -4.88
CA LEU A 67 0.75 4.67 -5.87
C LEU A 67 1.27 5.97 -5.24
N TYR A 68 0.50 6.57 -4.35
CA TYR A 68 0.92 7.75 -3.59
C TYR A 68 2.18 7.45 -2.78
N SER A 69 2.19 6.35 -2.03
CA SER A 69 3.34 5.91 -1.22
C SER A 69 4.55 5.53 -2.08
N ASP A 70 4.35 4.92 -3.25
CA ASP A 70 5.44 4.59 -4.17
C ASP A 70 6.16 5.87 -4.63
N ILE A 71 5.39 6.89 -5.03
CA ILE A 71 5.92 8.18 -5.50
C ILE A 71 6.58 8.95 -4.35
N LEU A 72 5.91 9.04 -3.19
CA LEU A 72 6.41 9.79 -2.03
C LEU A 72 7.71 9.20 -1.47
N ASN A 73 7.84 7.87 -1.46
CA ASN A 73 9.03 7.17 -0.98
C ASN A 73 10.05 6.86 -2.10
N SER A 74 9.90 7.49 -3.26
CA SER A 74 10.86 7.38 -4.36
C SER A 74 12.07 8.29 -4.15
N ASP A 75 13.16 7.98 -4.86
CA ASP A 75 14.37 8.81 -4.96
C ASP A 75 14.19 10.07 -5.86
N GLY A 76 12.97 10.30 -6.36
CA GLY A 76 12.67 11.36 -7.32
C GLY A 76 13.18 11.09 -8.74
N ASN A 77 13.81 9.94 -9.00
CA ASN A 77 14.23 9.53 -10.34
C ASN A 77 13.06 8.87 -11.07
N ILE A 78 12.09 9.69 -11.43
CA ILE A 78 10.86 9.27 -12.09
C ILE A 78 11.03 9.35 -13.61
N SER A 79 10.76 8.24 -14.29
CA SER A 79 10.65 8.18 -15.74
C SER A 79 9.18 8.01 -16.16
N ILE A 80 8.74 8.90 -17.06
CA ILE A 80 7.38 8.93 -17.59
C ILE A 80 7.47 8.72 -19.09
N LYS A 81 6.80 7.68 -19.59
CA LYS A 81 6.65 7.44 -21.03
C LYS A 81 5.18 7.55 -21.41
N LYS A 82 4.86 8.49 -22.30
CA LYS A 82 3.50 8.69 -22.81
C LYS A 82 3.32 7.90 -24.11
N ASP A 83 2.66 6.76 -24.02
CA ASP A 83 2.21 5.95 -25.16
C ASP A 83 0.65 6.03 -25.23
N GLU A 84 -0.05 4.91 -25.47
CA GLU A 84 -1.53 4.82 -25.34
C GLU A 84 -2.00 5.10 -23.90
N PHE A 85 -1.23 4.59 -22.92
CA PHE A 85 -1.36 4.90 -21.50
C PHE A 85 0.02 5.32 -20.98
N THR A 86 0.04 6.19 -19.98
CA THR A 86 1.29 6.61 -19.37
C THR A 86 1.94 5.44 -18.63
N ARG A 87 3.24 5.27 -18.81
CA ARG A 87 4.06 4.36 -18.00
C ARG A 87 4.85 5.20 -17.02
N LEU A 88 4.71 4.89 -15.75
CA LEU A 88 5.39 5.57 -14.67
C LEU A 88 6.36 4.60 -14.03
N CYS A 89 7.66 4.89 -14.04
CA CYS A 89 8.68 4.06 -13.41
C CYS A 89 9.51 4.89 -12.44
N MET A 90 9.69 4.35 -11.24
CA MET A 90 10.57 4.86 -10.19
C MET A 90 11.75 3.89 -10.08
N GLU A 91 12.97 4.39 -10.28
CA GLU A 91 14.16 3.54 -10.24
C GLU A 91 14.45 3.01 -8.84
N GLU A 92 14.26 3.85 -7.81
CA GLU A 92 14.42 3.46 -6.42
C GLU A 92 13.22 3.93 -5.58
N THR A 93 12.55 3.00 -4.91
CA THR A 93 11.56 3.30 -3.87
C THR A 93 11.74 2.38 -2.67
N ARG A 94 11.42 2.91 -1.48
CA ARG A 94 11.40 2.13 -0.22
C ARG A 94 10.05 1.45 0.02
N ASN A 95 9.04 1.74 -0.79
CA ASN A 95 7.73 1.12 -0.68
C ASN A 95 7.71 -0.23 -1.43
N SER A 96 8.28 -1.27 -0.83
CA SER A 96 8.32 -2.63 -1.38
C SER A 96 7.23 -3.51 -0.77
N PHE A 97 6.55 -4.30 -1.60
CA PHE A 97 5.61 -5.34 -1.14
C PHE A 97 6.30 -6.66 -0.84
N TYR A 98 7.51 -6.84 -1.36
CA TYR A 98 8.26 -8.10 -1.30
C TYR A 98 9.55 -7.96 -0.48
N ALA A 99 9.54 -7.02 0.48
CA ALA A 99 10.65 -6.77 1.42
C ALA A 99 12.01 -6.49 0.75
N LEU A 100 12.01 -5.88 -0.44
CA LEU A 100 13.20 -5.33 -1.07
C LEU A 100 13.59 -4.03 -0.37
N SER A 101 14.86 -3.90 0.01
CA SER A 101 15.39 -2.69 0.66
C SER A 101 15.31 -1.46 -0.25
N ILE A 102 15.51 -1.68 -1.55
CA ILE A 102 15.34 -0.71 -2.63
C ILE A 102 14.71 -1.48 -3.78
N ALA A 103 13.53 -1.04 -4.22
CA ALA A 103 12.81 -1.65 -5.33
C ALA A 103 12.72 -0.68 -6.51
N LYS A 104 12.80 -1.23 -7.72
CA LYS A 104 12.33 -0.55 -8.92
C LYS A 104 10.86 -0.85 -9.08
N VAL A 105 10.03 0.18 -9.21
CA VAL A 105 8.58 0.04 -9.33
C VAL A 105 8.08 0.75 -10.59
N CYS A 106 7.34 0.03 -11.41
CA CYS A 106 6.71 0.56 -12.61
C CYS A 106 5.19 0.33 -12.57
N TRP A 107 4.44 1.39 -12.81
CA TRP A 107 3.01 1.37 -13.02
C TRP A 107 2.71 1.43 -14.52
N ILE A 108 2.04 0.40 -15.02
CA ILE A 108 1.66 0.28 -16.43
C ILE A 108 0.23 -0.22 -16.59
N VAL A 109 -0.41 0.16 -17.69
CA VAL A 109 -1.69 -0.43 -18.09
C VAL A 109 -1.41 -1.56 -19.07
N LEU A 110 -1.77 -2.78 -18.66
CA LEU A 110 -1.70 -3.97 -19.49
C LEU A 110 -2.86 -3.98 -20.49
N LYS A 111 -2.59 -4.39 -21.73
CA LYS A 111 -3.62 -4.51 -22.79
C LYS A 111 -4.75 -5.48 -22.42
N LYS A 112 -4.44 -6.48 -21.59
CA LYS A 112 -5.46 -7.41 -21.08
C LYS A 112 -6.38 -6.69 -20.09
N ASP A 113 -7.65 -6.58 -20.45
CA ASP A 113 -8.71 -5.93 -19.69
C ASP A 113 -8.44 -4.46 -19.32
N ASN A 114 -7.49 -3.78 -20.00
CA ASN A 114 -6.95 -2.48 -19.60
C ASN A 114 -6.62 -2.43 -18.10
N THR A 115 -5.79 -3.37 -17.65
CA THR A 115 -5.49 -3.57 -16.23
C THR A 115 -4.29 -2.71 -15.81
N LEU A 116 -4.50 -1.76 -14.89
CA LEU A 116 -3.39 -1.10 -14.19
C LEU A 116 -2.68 -2.14 -13.32
N ALA A 117 -1.40 -2.33 -13.58
CA ALA A 117 -0.53 -3.24 -12.86
C ALA A 117 0.67 -2.47 -12.29
N ARG A 118 1.05 -2.86 -11.08
CA ARG A 118 2.28 -2.45 -10.42
C ARG A 118 3.28 -3.57 -10.59
N ILE A 119 4.39 -3.29 -11.26
CA ILE A 119 5.50 -4.21 -11.46
C ILE A 119 6.59 -3.82 -10.47
N GLU A 120 7.00 -4.74 -9.63
CA GLU A 120 8.08 -4.56 -8.67
C GLU A 120 9.21 -5.54 -8.96
N GLY A 121 10.45 -5.10 -8.82
CA GLY A 121 11.59 -5.99 -8.95
C GLY A 121 12.90 -5.24 -8.74
N ASN A 122 13.99 -5.94 -8.98
CA ASN A 122 15.33 -5.36 -8.93
C ASN A 122 15.91 -5.29 -10.35
N ASN A 123 16.40 -4.13 -10.77
CA ASN A 123 17.17 -3.94 -12.01
C ASN A 123 16.56 -4.53 -13.30
N TYR A 124 15.23 -4.47 -13.47
CA TYR A 124 14.57 -4.90 -14.70
C TYR A 124 14.35 -3.75 -15.69
N ARG A 125 13.97 -4.12 -16.93
CA ARG A 125 13.56 -3.18 -17.98
C ARG A 125 12.22 -3.58 -18.55
N LEU A 126 11.48 -2.60 -19.06
CA LEU A 126 10.23 -2.85 -19.76
C LEU A 126 10.45 -2.76 -21.28
N PRO A 127 9.93 -3.70 -22.09
CA PRO A 127 9.23 -4.93 -21.69
C PRO A 127 10.15 -5.94 -20.97
N THR A 128 9.58 -6.71 -20.04
CA THR A 128 10.32 -7.66 -19.20
C THR A 128 10.81 -8.85 -20.02
N ARG A 129 12.00 -9.35 -19.67
CA ARG A 129 12.59 -10.57 -20.22
C ARG A 129 12.19 -11.79 -19.40
N PHE A 130 12.42 -12.98 -19.95
CA PHE A 130 12.12 -14.24 -19.25
C PHE A 130 12.91 -14.41 -17.94
N ASP A 131 14.15 -13.91 -17.92
CA ASP A 131 15.03 -13.99 -16.75
C ASP A 131 14.81 -12.85 -15.73
N ASP A 132 13.98 -11.85 -16.06
CA ASP A 132 13.71 -10.73 -15.16
C ASP A 132 12.86 -11.23 -13.99
N ARG A 133 13.44 -11.18 -12.79
CA ARG A 133 12.73 -11.49 -11.54
C ARG A 133 11.88 -10.30 -11.13
N VAL A 134 10.64 -10.29 -11.61
CA VAL A 134 9.67 -9.25 -11.32
C VAL A 134 8.37 -9.84 -10.80
N GLU A 135 7.75 -9.11 -9.91
CA GLU A 135 6.44 -9.39 -9.37
C GLU A 135 5.42 -8.45 -10.00
N VAL A 136 4.41 -9.02 -10.66
CA VAL A 136 3.38 -8.26 -11.37
C VAL A 136 2.08 -8.30 -10.57
N ASN A 137 1.73 -7.16 -9.97
CA ASN A 137 0.53 -7.02 -9.17
C ASN A 137 -0.56 -6.29 -9.95
N PRO A 138 -1.61 -6.98 -10.43
CA PRO A 138 -2.76 -6.31 -11.01
C PRO A 138 -3.53 -5.56 -9.92
N VAL A 139 -3.75 -4.27 -10.13
CA VAL A 139 -4.33 -3.36 -9.14
C VAL A 139 -5.77 -3.00 -9.48
N MET A 140 -6.05 -2.64 -10.74
CA MET A 140 -7.38 -2.19 -11.17
C MET A 140 -7.64 -2.56 -12.63
N LYS A 141 -8.84 -3.04 -12.96
CA LYS A 141 -9.24 -3.40 -14.34
C LYS A 141 -10.07 -2.30 -14.99
N HIS A 142 -10.18 -2.32 -16.32
CA HIS A 142 -11.02 -1.43 -17.11
C HIS A 142 -10.65 0.05 -16.95
N ILE A 143 -9.36 0.34 -16.99
CA ILE A 143 -8.85 1.71 -17.01
C ILE A 143 -9.17 2.36 -18.34
N GLU A 144 -9.71 3.57 -18.27
CA GLU A 144 -9.93 4.48 -19.41
C GLU A 144 -8.82 5.51 -19.51
N LEU A 145 -8.30 5.99 -18.38
CA LEU A 145 -7.23 6.98 -18.32
C LEU A 145 -6.25 6.62 -17.21
N PHE A 146 -4.97 6.64 -17.55
CA PHE A 146 -3.88 6.69 -16.60
C PHE A 146 -2.83 7.64 -17.14
N ASP A 147 -2.72 8.81 -16.53
CA ASP A 147 -1.78 9.84 -16.96
C ASP A 147 -1.05 10.46 -15.76
N VAL A 148 0.20 10.85 -15.98
CA VAL A 148 1.10 11.36 -14.95
C VAL A 148 1.87 12.54 -15.54
N TYR A 149 1.87 13.64 -14.80
CA TYR A 149 2.61 14.85 -15.09
C TYR A 149 3.64 15.07 -13.99
N HIS A 150 4.86 15.42 -14.37
CA HIS A 150 5.93 15.72 -13.44
C HIS A 150 6.56 17.07 -13.81
N GLU A 151 6.50 18.00 -12.87
CA GLU A 151 7.10 19.32 -13.00
C GLU A 151 7.89 19.65 -11.73
N LYS A 152 9.21 19.75 -11.85
CA LYS A 152 10.15 20.03 -10.75
C LYS A 152 10.03 19.03 -9.60
N ASP A 153 9.34 19.41 -8.54
CA ASP A 153 9.11 18.66 -7.30
C ASP A 153 7.66 18.17 -7.17
N LYS A 154 6.84 18.38 -8.22
CA LYS A 154 5.40 18.13 -8.22
C LYS A 154 5.03 17.03 -9.20
N VAL A 155 4.31 16.03 -8.72
CA VAL A 155 3.78 14.92 -9.52
C VAL A 155 2.26 14.93 -9.44
N LEU A 156 1.59 15.11 -10.58
CA LEU A 156 0.14 15.06 -10.69
C LEU A 156 -0.28 13.78 -11.41
N VAL A 157 -1.14 12.99 -10.77
CA VAL A 157 -1.62 11.70 -11.28
C VAL A 157 -3.10 11.79 -11.58
N PHE A 158 -3.53 11.24 -12.71
CA PHE A 158 -4.92 11.05 -13.10
C PHE A 158 -5.22 9.58 -13.36
N ILE A 159 -6.29 9.06 -12.76
CA ILE A 159 -6.77 7.70 -12.93
C ILE A 159 -8.27 7.73 -13.19
N LYS A 160 -8.73 7.10 -14.28
CA LYS A 160 -10.16 6.93 -14.58
C LYS A 160 -10.46 5.48 -14.90
N GLN A 161 -11.45 4.92 -14.22
CA GLN A 161 -12.01 3.61 -14.51
C GLN A 161 -13.34 3.75 -15.24
N LYS A 162 -13.67 2.79 -16.11
CA LYS A 162 -14.95 2.76 -16.83
C LYS A 162 -16.14 2.86 -15.87
N GLY A 163 -17.01 3.85 -16.12
CA GLY A 163 -18.22 4.08 -15.34
C GLY A 163 -18.01 4.64 -13.93
N LYS A 164 -16.82 5.19 -13.63
CA LYS A 164 -16.52 5.86 -12.35
C LYS A 164 -16.02 7.27 -12.56
N GLU A 165 -16.13 8.09 -11.51
CA GLU A 165 -15.55 9.43 -11.49
C GLU A 165 -14.02 9.37 -11.56
N PRO A 166 -13.37 10.30 -12.27
CA PRO A 166 -11.92 10.41 -12.30
C PRO A 166 -11.34 10.75 -10.93
N ILE A 167 -10.18 10.15 -10.61
CA ILE A 167 -9.42 10.44 -9.40
C ILE A 167 -8.15 11.16 -9.80
N SER A 168 -7.88 12.27 -9.13
CA SER A 168 -6.64 13.03 -9.31
C SER A 168 -6.02 13.40 -7.99
N PHE A 169 -4.70 13.34 -7.89
CA PHE A 169 -3.98 13.80 -6.71
C PHE A 169 -2.61 14.37 -7.10
N LEU A 170 -2.18 15.37 -6.34
CA LEU A 170 -0.92 16.06 -6.49
C LEU A 170 0.00 15.70 -5.32
N ILE A 171 1.23 15.32 -5.64
CA ILE A 171 2.30 15.06 -4.68
C ILE A 171 3.36 16.14 -4.86
N GLN A 172 3.85 16.69 -3.75
CA GLN A 172 4.90 17.72 -3.74
C GLN A 172 6.13 17.20 -2.99
N GLY A 173 7.30 17.79 -3.24
CA GLY A 173 8.56 17.40 -2.59
C GLY A 173 9.26 16.20 -3.23
N VAL A 174 8.84 15.77 -4.42
CA VAL A 174 9.47 14.67 -5.16
C VAL A 174 10.64 15.22 -5.95
N SER A 175 11.80 15.39 -5.31
CA SER A 175 12.99 15.97 -5.94
C SER A 175 14.10 14.93 -6.09
N LYS A 176 14.74 14.92 -7.27
CA LYS A 176 15.89 14.06 -7.52
C LYS A 176 17.07 14.52 -6.66
N ALA A 177 17.65 13.60 -5.89
CA ALA A 177 18.84 13.90 -5.10
C ALA A 177 19.96 14.44 -6.01
N LEU A 178 20.54 15.58 -5.65
CA LEU A 178 21.66 16.17 -6.40
C LEU A 178 22.83 15.18 -6.41
N PRO A 179 23.43 14.89 -7.58
CA PRO A 179 24.59 14.01 -7.64
C PRO A 179 25.69 14.58 -6.76
N LYS A 180 26.15 13.79 -5.78
CA LYS A 180 27.24 14.18 -4.87
C LYS A 180 28.43 14.65 -5.72
N ALA A 181 28.84 15.91 -5.53
CA ALA A 181 29.96 16.49 -6.26
C ALA A 181 31.18 15.57 -6.13
N LYS A 182 31.73 15.15 -7.28
CA LYS A 182 32.95 14.32 -7.31
C LYS A 182 34.04 15.11 -6.58
N LYS A 183 34.53 14.56 -5.46
CA LYS A 183 35.67 15.16 -4.74
C LYS A 183 36.80 15.38 -5.76
N PRO A 184 37.37 16.59 -5.85
CA PRO A 184 38.44 16.85 -6.81
C PRO A 184 39.55 15.83 -6.58
N LYS A 185 39.90 15.08 -7.64
CA LYS A 185 41.08 14.22 -7.62
C LYS A 185 42.27 15.10 -7.27
N ARG A 186 42.88 14.87 -6.10
CA ARG A 186 44.12 15.54 -5.71
C ARG A 186 45.13 15.34 -6.86
N PRO A 187 45.76 16.41 -7.37
CA PRO A 187 46.76 16.27 -8.41
C PRO A 187 47.88 15.37 -7.89
N ASN A 188 48.14 14.30 -8.63
CA ASN A 188 49.21 13.35 -8.33
C ASN A 188 50.55 14.08 -8.54
N LYS A 189 51.14 14.57 -7.44
CA LYS A 189 52.42 15.27 -7.44
C LYS A 189 53.53 14.22 -7.49
N ASN A 190 53.73 13.59 -8.64
CA ASN A 190 54.88 12.72 -8.84
C ASN A 190 55.40 12.82 -10.28
N ASN A 191 56.22 13.86 -10.51
CA ASN A 191 57.32 13.84 -11.46
C ASN A 191 58.22 15.05 -11.21
N GLN A 192 59.13 14.92 -10.25
CA GLN A 192 60.38 15.69 -10.26
C GLN A 192 61.52 14.69 -10.44
N ASN A 193 62.04 14.71 -11.66
CA ASN A 193 63.27 14.06 -12.08
C ASN A 193 64.45 14.83 -11.48
N PRO A 194 65.32 14.26 -10.62
CA PRO A 194 66.47 14.96 -10.09
C PRO A 194 67.68 14.65 -10.97
N ASN A 195 68.13 15.64 -11.74
CA ASN A 195 69.46 15.57 -12.33
C ASN A 195 70.07 16.99 -12.39
N ASN A 196 70.66 17.44 -11.28
CA ASN A 196 71.91 18.20 -11.36
C ASN A 196 72.66 18.25 -10.02
N ARG A 197 73.99 18.24 -10.14
CA ARG A 197 75.04 18.05 -9.15
C ARG A 197 75.25 19.26 -8.21
N GLY A 198 75.85 19.01 -7.05
CA GLY A 198 76.74 19.99 -6.39
C GLY A 198 76.78 19.90 -4.86
N ASN A 199 77.91 19.40 -4.35
CA ASN A 199 78.38 19.39 -2.95
C ASN A 199 78.04 20.64 -2.13
N ASP A 200 77.75 20.46 -0.83
CA ASP A 200 78.70 20.81 0.24
C ASP A 200 78.27 20.29 1.63
N ARG A 201 79.29 20.10 2.48
CA ARG A 201 79.28 19.38 3.77
C ARG A 201 78.85 20.25 4.96
N ASN A 202 78.26 19.57 5.96
CA ASN A 202 78.58 19.57 7.40
C ASN A 202 77.39 19.74 8.38
N GLY A 203 77.16 18.67 9.14
CA GLY A 203 76.87 18.58 10.58
C GLY A 203 75.84 19.52 11.24
N THR A 204 74.85 18.93 11.93
CA THR A 204 74.84 18.78 13.40
C THR A 204 73.60 17.99 13.87
N GLN A 205 73.77 17.33 15.01
CA GLN A 205 72.96 16.32 15.69
C GLN A 205 71.51 16.70 16.09
N GLY A 206 70.67 15.66 16.15
CA GLY A 206 69.88 15.33 17.34
C GLY A 206 68.46 15.89 17.44
N THR A 207 67.43 15.03 17.35
CA THR A 207 66.74 14.44 18.52
C THR A 207 65.46 13.67 18.14
N LYS A 208 65.17 12.67 18.97
CA LYS A 208 64.07 11.70 18.93
C LYS A 208 62.70 12.35 19.15
N GLY A 209 61.64 11.82 18.52
CA GLY A 209 60.27 12.22 18.84
C GLY A 209 59.16 11.35 18.23
N LYS A 210 58.89 10.22 18.88
CA LYS A 210 57.59 9.54 19.10
C LYS A 210 56.51 9.57 17.99
N SER A 211 56.21 8.39 17.46
CA SER A 211 54.94 8.03 16.81
C SER A 211 53.74 8.14 17.78
N PRO A 212 52.57 8.64 17.32
CA PRO A 212 51.32 8.41 18.02
C PRO A 212 50.58 7.19 17.43
N VAL A 213 50.46 6.20 18.32
CA VAL A 213 49.32 5.34 18.61
C VAL A 213 48.08 5.49 17.70
N ILE A 214 47.72 4.39 17.03
CA ILE A 214 46.44 4.16 16.37
C ILE A 214 45.43 3.76 17.46
N GLY A 215 44.47 4.66 17.74
CA GLY A 215 43.33 4.38 18.62
C GLY A 215 42.19 3.73 17.82
N GLY A 216 41.81 2.52 18.23
CA GLY A 216 40.62 1.82 17.76
C GLY A 216 39.34 2.49 18.27
N VAL A 217 38.30 2.45 17.45
CA VAL A 217 36.94 2.82 17.83
C VAL A 217 36.08 1.57 17.71
N ASN A 218 35.43 1.26 18.83
CA ASN A 218 34.65 0.07 19.10
C ASN A 218 33.43 -0.03 18.17
N GLY A 219 33.15 -1.27 17.73
CA GLY A 219 31.89 -1.64 17.13
C GLY A 219 30.81 -1.70 18.20
N GLU A 220 29.77 -0.89 18.03
CA GLU A 220 28.56 -0.94 18.82
C GLU A 220 27.56 -1.84 18.09
N THR A 221 27.50 -3.09 18.53
CA THR A 221 26.56 -4.11 18.03
C THR A 221 25.17 -3.76 18.54
N ALA A 222 24.32 -3.20 17.67
CA ALA A 222 22.91 -3.00 17.97
C ALA A 222 22.20 -4.36 18.11
N ALA A 223 21.46 -4.51 19.21
CA ALA A 223 20.67 -5.71 19.51
C ALA A 223 19.56 -5.96 18.47
N PRO A 224 19.19 -7.23 18.21
CA PRO A 224 18.12 -7.57 17.29
C PRO A 224 16.75 -7.13 17.82
N ILE A 225 15.99 -6.46 16.97
CA ILE A 225 14.61 -6.04 17.22
C ILE A 225 13.72 -7.30 17.21
N PRO A 226 12.88 -7.55 18.24
CA PRO A 226 12.00 -8.70 18.25
C PRO A 226 10.89 -8.57 17.17
N PRO A 227 10.45 -9.68 16.57
CA PRO A 227 9.40 -9.67 15.57
C PRO A 227 8.06 -9.25 16.19
N PRO A 228 7.19 -8.54 15.44
CA PRO A 228 5.87 -8.15 15.91
C PRO A 228 4.95 -9.37 16.13
N ASN A 229 4.20 -9.32 17.23
CA ASN A 229 3.21 -10.33 17.63
C ASN A 229 2.19 -10.61 16.51
N GLN A 230 2.01 -11.90 16.19
CA GLN A 230 1.08 -12.38 15.16
C GLN A 230 -0.39 -12.51 15.63
N GLU A 231 -0.78 -11.88 16.74
CA GLU A 231 -2.12 -12.09 17.34
C GLU A 231 -3.23 -11.14 16.87
N GLU A 232 -2.97 -10.27 15.90
CA GLU A 232 -3.98 -9.26 15.46
C GLU A 232 -4.65 -9.56 14.10
N LEU A 233 -4.70 -10.82 13.68
CA LEU A 233 -5.48 -11.27 12.51
C LEU A 233 -6.60 -12.20 12.97
N GLY A 234 -7.72 -11.59 13.36
CA GLY A 234 -9.00 -12.27 13.60
C GLY A 234 -9.56 -12.89 12.33
N ILE A 235 -9.02 -14.05 11.94
CA ILE A 235 -9.57 -14.90 10.89
C ILE A 235 -10.56 -15.88 11.53
N PRO A 236 -11.86 -15.81 11.23
CA PRO A 236 -12.83 -16.79 11.72
C PRO A 236 -12.57 -18.14 11.05
N GLN A 237 -12.29 -19.17 11.86
CA GLN A 237 -12.28 -20.55 11.38
C GLN A 237 -13.70 -20.97 10.96
N LYS A 238 -13.85 -21.37 9.70
CA LYS A 238 -15.03 -22.07 9.22
C LYS A 238 -15.00 -23.51 9.72
N ARG A 239 -16.11 -23.94 10.34
CA ARG A 239 -16.50 -25.35 10.47
C ARG A 239 -16.97 -25.89 9.11
#